data_AF-A0A844Z6P8-F1
#
_entry.id   AF-A0A844Z6P8-F1
#
_cell.length_a   1.000
_cell.length_b   1.000
_cell.length_c   1.000
_cell.angle_alpha   90.00
_cell.angle_beta   90.00
_cell.angle_gamma   90.00
#
_symmetry.space_group_name_H-M   'P 1'
#
loop_
_entity.id
_entity.type
_entity.pdbx_description
1 polymer ?
#
loop_
_entity_poly.entity_id
_entity_poly.type
_entity_poly.pdbx_seq_one_letter_code
_entity_poly.pdbx_strand_id
1 'polypeptide(L)'
;MSTARRKRTGRSTGHRLWSTGDLVAGRDTPGRMITALAWLEQTPPSVFMREDFYAYFVALIGHAWGMALLVGGGLAINLRVLAGGPGEVAAWRRLVPVLWLGAVLASISGLALLAGYPAKALTNWIFAAKFACLIAAALLTGRVLHGGSKPQAALALALWLGGVGAGKLLLYTYSMLTTAEVLP
;
A
#
# COMPACT_ATOMS: atom_id res chain seq x y z
N MET A 1 -14.36 -64.60 -58.34
CA MET A 1 -13.30 -65.00 -57.39
C MET A 1 -12.72 -63.72 -56.80
N SER A 2 -13.08 -63.31 -55.57
CA SER A 2 -12.41 -63.67 -54.29
C SER A 2 -10.91 -63.33 -54.35
N THR A 3 -10.32 -62.42 -53.57
CA THR A 3 -10.30 -62.33 -52.10
C THR A 3 -9.65 -61.02 -51.59
N ALA A 4 -10.01 -60.65 -50.34
CA ALA A 4 -9.15 -60.14 -49.25
C ALA A 4 -8.58 -58.70 -49.22
N ARG A 5 -9.33 -57.83 -48.52
CA ARG A 5 -8.99 -57.16 -47.24
C ARG A 5 -7.50 -57.11 -46.82
N ARG A 6 -6.94 -55.90 -46.66
CA ARG A 6 -6.01 -55.60 -45.55
C ARG A 6 -6.10 -54.13 -45.08
N LYS A 7 -6.46 -53.98 -43.80
CA LYS A 7 -6.37 -52.73 -43.02
C LYS A 7 -4.92 -52.20 -43.05
N ARG A 8 -4.75 -50.90 -43.30
CA ARG A 8 -3.59 -50.15 -42.80
C ARG A 8 -4.09 -48.96 -42.01
N THR A 9 -3.90 -49.10 -40.71
CA THR A 9 -3.92 -48.10 -39.65
C THR A 9 -3.01 -46.93 -40.00
N GLY A 10 -3.60 -45.85 -40.53
CA GLY A 10 -2.97 -44.54 -40.63
C GLY A 10 -3.12 -43.83 -39.29
N ARG A 11 -2.05 -43.88 -38.50
CA ARG A 11 -1.86 -43.19 -37.23
C ARG A 11 -2.13 -41.69 -37.45
N SER A 12 -3.22 -41.16 -36.91
CA SER A 12 -3.49 -39.72 -36.90
C SER A 12 -2.45 -39.07 -36.00
N THR A 13 -1.40 -38.54 -36.61
CA THR A 13 -0.43 -37.67 -35.94
C THR A 13 -1.20 -36.44 -35.47
N GLY A 14 -1.63 -36.46 -34.22
CA GLY A 14 -2.25 -35.34 -33.55
C GLY A 14 -1.24 -34.21 -33.44
N HIS A 15 -1.10 -33.42 -34.50
CA HIS A 15 -0.74 -32.02 -34.40
C HIS A 15 -1.87 -31.37 -33.61
N ARG A 16 -1.73 -31.42 -32.28
CA ARG A 16 -2.49 -30.59 -31.35
C ARG A 16 -2.07 -29.16 -31.69
N LEU A 17 -2.78 -28.58 -32.66
CA LEU A 17 -2.82 -27.15 -32.91
C LEU A 17 -3.15 -26.53 -31.57
N TRP A 18 -2.16 -25.90 -30.95
CA TRP A 18 -2.35 -25.03 -29.82
C TRP A 18 -3.41 -24.02 -30.27
N SER A 19 -4.62 -24.19 -29.76
CA SER A 19 -5.71 -23.28 -30.05
C SER A 19 -5.24 -21.90 -29.61
N THR A 20 -5.36 -20.92 -30.49
CA THR A 20 -5.07 -19.52 -30.16
C THR A 20 -5.91 -19.04 -28.96
N GLY A 21 -6.97 -19.78 -28.58
CA GLY A 21 -7.75 -19.57 -27.36
C GLY A 21 -7.05 -19.94 -26.04
N ASP A 22 -6.08 -20.86 -26.05
CA ASP A 22 -5.36 -21.27 -24.84
C ASP A 22 -4.30 -20.22 -24.43
N LEU A 23 -3.87 -19.36 -25.37
CA LEU A 23 -3.02 -18.19 -25.13
C LEU A 23 -3.79 -16.93 -24.75
N VAL A 24 -5.13 -17.00 -24.74
CA VAL A 24 -6.02 -15.92 -24.28
C VAL A 24 -6.41 -16.18 -22.83
N ALA A 25 -6.68 -17.42 -22.43
CA ALA A 25 -7.09 -17.78 -21.06
C ALA A 25 -6.06 -17.50 -19.94
N GLY A 26 -4.82 -17.15 -20.29
CA GLY A 26 -3.78 -16.69 -19.36
C GLY A 26 -3.58 -15.17 -19.30
N ARG A 27 -4.31 -14.39 -20.12
CA ARG A 27 -4.15 -12.93 -20.30
C ARG A 27 -5.26 -12.08 -19.67
N ASP A 28 -6.16 -12.71 -18.92
CA ASP A 28 -7.37 -12.09 -18.39
C ASP A 28 -7.12 -11.25 -17.13
N THR A 29 -6.06 -11.59 -16.40
CA THR A 29 -5.74 -10.97 -15.10
C THR A 29 -5.24 -9.53 -15.23
N PRO A 30 -4.32 -9.18 -16.16
CA PRO A 30 -3.90 -7.79 -16.37
C PRO A 30 -5.04 -6.88 -16.86
N GLY A 31 -5.89 -7.39 -17.77
CA GLY A 31 -7.00 -6.62 -18.35
C GLY A 31 -8.02 -6.19 -17.30
N ARG A 32 -8.43 -7.12 -16.42
CA ARG A 32 -9.38 -6.83 -15.33
C ARG A 32 -8.86 -5.80 -14.33
N MET A 33 -7.58 -5.84 -13.98
CA MET A 33 -6.97 -4.85 -13.06
C MET A 33 -6.93 -3.45 -13.69
N ILE A 34 -6.58 -3.34 -14.98
CA ILE A 34 -6.56 -2.04 -15.69
C ILE A 34 -7.98 -1.47 -15.79
N THR A 35 -8.98 -2.30 -16.13
CA THR A 35 -10.38 -1.85 -16.22
C THR A 35 -10.95 -1.44 -14.86
N ALA A 36 -10.61 -2.15 -13.78
CA ALA A 36 -11.04 -1.80 -12.42
C ALA A 36 -10.43 -0.47 -11.92
N LEU A 37 -9.13 -0.24 -12.20
CA LEU A 37 -8.47 1.02 -11.84
C LEU A 37 -9.03 2.20 -12.64
N ALA A 38 -9.25 2.03 -13.95
CA ALA A 38 -9.85 3.05 -14.80
C ALA A 38 -11.30 3.39 -14.39
N TRP A 39 -12.06 2.38 -13.97
CA TRP A 39 -13.40 2.59 -13.42
C TRP A 39 -13.37 3.38 -12.10
N LEU A 40 -12.41 3.09 -11.22
CA LEU A 40 -12.25 3.79 -9.95
C LEU A 40 -11.82 5.26 -10.15
N GLU A 41 -10.99 5.53 -11.16
CA GLU A 41 -10.58 6.89 -11.54
C GLU A 41 -11.75 7.78 -11.98
N GLN A 42 -12.81 7.21 -12.57
CA GLN A 42 -13.99 7.96 -13.01
C GLN A 42 -15.03 8.18 -11.91
N THR A 43 -14.78 7.73 -10.68
CA THR A 43 -15.73 7.93 -9.58
C THR A 43 -15.82 9.42 -9.20
N PRO A 44 -17.01 9.95 -8.85
CA PRO A 44 -17.17 11.36 -8.45
C PRO A 44 -16.21 11.82 -7.33
N PRO A 45 -15.87 11.00 -6.31
CA PRO A 45 -14.87 11.37 -5.32
C PRO A 45 -13.44 11.50 -5.87
N SER A 46 -13.06 10.63 -6.82
CA SER A 46 -11.77 10.67 -7.51
C SER A 46 -11.65 11.94 -8.36
N VAL A 47 -12.69 12.24 -9.13
CA VAL A 47 -12.77 13.44 -9.97
C VAL A 47 -12.73 14.70 -9.11
N PHE A 48 -13.54 14.77 -8.04
CA PHE A 48 -13.56 15.91 -7.12
C PHE A 48 -12.19 16.17 -6.47
N MET A 49 -11.53 15.13 -5.97
CA MET A 49 -10.21 15.26 -5.35
C MET A 49 -9.11 15.68 -6.35
N ARG A 50 -9.25 15.29 -7.63
CA ARG A 50 -8.30 15.60 -8.69
C ARG A 50 -8.49 17.00 -9.28
N GLU A 51 -9.73 17.46 -9.36
CA GLU A 51 -10.09 18.71 -10.05
C GLU A 51 -10.25 19.89 -9.08
N ASP A 52 -10.62 19.64 -7.82
CA ASP A 52 -10.73 20.68 -6.80
C ASP A 52 -9.43 20.83 -6.01
N PHE A 53 -8.78 21.98 -6.21
CA PHE A 53 -7.54 22.34 -5.51
C PHE A 53 -7.71 22.31 -3.99
N TYR A 54 -8.82 22.83 -3.46
CA TYR A 54 -9.02 22.87 -2.01
C TYR A 54 -9.27 21.49 -1.42
N ALA A 55 -9.99 20.61 -2.13
CA ALA A 55 -10.22 19.23 -1.68
C ALA A 55 -8.90 18.49 -1.45
N TYR A 56 -7.99 18.54 -2.44
CA TYR A 56 -6.67 17.93 -2.32
C TYR A 56 -5.84 18.54 -1.19
N PHE A 57 -5.79 19.88 -1.11
CA PHE A 57 -4.98 20.57 -0.09
C PHE A 57 -5.50 20.35 1.33
N VAL A 58 -6.82 20.40 1.54
CA VAL A 58 -7.43 20.13 2.86
C VAL A 58 -7.19 18.69 3.27
N ALA A 59 -7.33 17.72 2.36
CA ALA A 59 -6.98 16.34 2.63
C ALA A 59 -5.50 16.19 2.98
N LEU A 60 -4.59 16.87 2.26
CA LEU A 60 -3.16 16.85 2.56
C LEU A 60 -2.82 17.42 3.93
N ILE A 61 -3.43 18.56 4.31
CA ILE A 61 -3.27 19.16 5.63
C ILE A 61 -3.78 18.19 6.69
N GLY A 62 -5.01 17.69 6.55
CA GLY A 62 -5.59 16.72 7.48
C GLY A 62 -4.70 15.49 7.65
N HIS A 63 -4.16 14.97 6.56
CA HIS A 63 -3.24 13.84 6.59
C HIS A 63 -1.94 14.15 7.34
N ALA A 64 -1.33 15.31 7.07
CA ALA A 64 -0.12 15.73 7.76
C ALA A 64 -0.33 15.88 9.27
N TRP A 65 -1.45 16.48 9.69
CA TRP A 65 -1.83 16.60 11.10
C TRP A 65 -2.10 15.23 11.73
N GLY A 66 -2.86 14.36 11.05
CA GLY A 66 -3.12 13.00 11.52
C GLY A 66 -1.83 12.20 11.72
N MET A 67 -0.91 12.28 10.75
CA MET A 67 0.42 11.66 10.84
C MET A 67 1.28 12.27 11.94
N ALA A 68 1.22 13.59 12.16
CA ALA A 68 1.95 14.24 13.26
C ALA A 68 1.46 13.75 14.63
N LEU A 69 0.15 13.62 14.83
CA LEU A 69 -0.43 13.09 16.07
C LEU A 69 -0.09 11.61 16.26
N LEU A 70 -0.28 10.79 15.22
CA LEU A 70 -0.04 9.35 15.26
C LEU A 70 1.45 9.01 15.45
N VAL A 71 2.30 9.51 14.55
CA VAL A 71 3.73 9.22 14.57
C VAL A 71 4.40 9.96 15.73
N GLY A 72 4.08 11.23 15.94
CA GLY A 72 4.66 12.03 17.02
C GLY A 72 4.33 11.46 18.41
N GLY A 73 3.07 11.04 18.63
CA GLY A 73 2.70 10.35 19.86
C GLY A 73 3.42 9.01 20.02
N GLY A 74 3.57 8.24 18.93
CA GLY A 74 4.31 6.98 18.92
C GLY A 74 5.78 7.19 19.27
N LEU A 75 6.43 8.19 18.68
CA LEU A 75 7.79 8.58 19.01
C LEU A 75 7.93 8.96 20.49
N ALA A 76 7.04 9.81 21.00
CA ALA A 76 7.10 10.29 22.38
C ALA A 76 7.02 9.15 23.40
N ILE A 77 6.09 8.20 23.20
CA ILE A 77 5.95 7.01 24.07
C ILE A 77 7.22 6.16 24.05
N ASN A 78 7.73 5.82 22.87
CA ASN A 78 8.88 4.93 22.75
C ASN A 78 10.18 5.60 23.26
N LEU A 79 10.38 6.89 23.00
CA LEU A 79 11.51 7.66 23.55
C LEU A 79 11.45 7.69 25.08
N ARG A 80 10.27 7.84 25.67
CA ARG A 80 10.12 7.82 27.13
C ARG A 80 10.55 6.48 27.72
N VAL A 81 10.18 5.36 27.09
CA VAL A 81 10.57 4.02 27.53
C VAL A 81 12.07 3.82 27.43
N LEU A 82 12.71 4.33 26.37
CA LEU A 82 14.16 4.29 26.26
C LEU A 82 14.83 5.11 27.38
N ALA A 83 14.29 6.29 27.69
CA ALA A 83 14.84 7.21 28.69
C ALA A 83 14.67 6.73 30.14
N GLY A 84 13.49 6.23 30.55
CA GLY A 84 13.20 5.88 31.95
C GLY A 84 12.69 4.45 32.20
N GLY A 85 12.57 3.63 31.16
CA GLY A 85 12.17 2.23 31.27
C GLY A 85 10.64 1.99 31.25
N PRO A 86 10.20 0.72 31.18
CA PRO A 86 8.80 0.36 30.91
C PRO A 86 7.81 0.65 32.06
N GLY A 87 8.30 0.86 33.28
CA GLY A 87 7.46 1.08 34.47
C GLY A 87 6.80 2.46 34.52
N GLU A 88 7.35 3.46 33.83
CA GLU A 88 6.90 4.87 33.90
C GLU A 88 5.88 5.24 32.82
N VAL A 89 5.38 4.24 32.07
CA VAL A 89 4.57 4.45 30.86
C VAL A 89 3.08 4.62 31.16
N ALA A 90 2.66 4.36 32.40
CA ALA A 90 1.24 4.45 32.80
C ALA A 90 0.63 5.83 32.52
N ALA A 91 1.37 6.92 32.76
CA ALA A 91 0.91 8.28 32.48
C ALA A 91 0.72 8.56 30.97
N TRP A 92 1.49 7.88 30.13
CA TRP A 92 1.49 8.05 28.67
C TRP A 92 0.34 7.34 27.96
N ARG A 93 -0.40 6.46 28.67
CA ARG A 93 -1.64 5.86 28.17
C ARG A 93 -2.71 6.89 27.83
N ARG A 94 -2.64 8.08 28.43
CA ARG A 94 -3.53 9.21 28.11
C ARG A 94 -3.35 9.73 26.68
N LEU A 95 -2.24 9.39 26.00
CA LEU A 95 -2.03 9.73 24.59
C LEU A 95 -2.69 8.73 23.63
N VAL A 96 -3.17 7.57 24.10
CA VAL A 96 -3.81 6.57 23.23
C VAL A 96 -5.02 7.12 22.47
N PRO A 97 -5.93 7.91 23.09
CA PRO A 97 -7.01 8.58 22.34
C PRO A 97 -6.49 9.54 21.27
N VAL A 98 -5.39 10.25 21.53
CA VAL A 98 -4.77 11.19 20.57
C VAL A 98 -4.16 10.44 19.39
N LEU A 99 -3.50 9.30 19.65
CA LEU A 99 -3.00 8.40 18.61
C LEU A 99 -4.12 7.87 17.73
N TRP A 100 -5.25 7.47 18.33
CA TRP A 100 -6.42 7.01 17.60
C TRP A 100 -7.04 8.13 16.76
N LEU A 101 -7.18 9.34 17.31
CA LEU A 101 -7.63 10.50 16.55
C LEU A 101 -6.72 10.76 15.35
N GLY A 102 -5.39 10.73 15.57
CA GLY A 102 -4.40 10.86 14.51
C GLY A 102 -4.52 9.77 13.45
N ALA A 103 -4.72 8.51 13.85
CA ALA A 103 -4.88 7.37 12.95
C ALA A 103 -6.16 7.46 12.11
N VAL A 104 -7.28 7.87 12.71
CA VAL A 104 -8.55 8.06 12.00
C VAL A 104 -8.41 9.21 11.01
N LEU A 105 -7.87 10.35 11.46
CA LEU A 105 -7.67 11.51 10.61
C LEU A 105 -6.74 11.19 9.44
N ALA A 106 -5.59 10.56 9.70
CA ALA A 106 -4.63 10.15 8.67
C ALA A 106 -5.20 9.11 7.71
N SER A 107 -6.01 8.17 8.19
CA SER A 107 -6.65 7.15 7.35
C SER A 107 -7.70 7.75 6.43
N ILE A 108 -8.63 8.56 6.95
CA ILE A 108 -9.71 9.16 6.16
C ILE A 108 -9.12 10.08 5.08
N SER A 109 -8.24 10.99 5.48
CA SER A 109 -7.56 11.90 4.55
C SER A 109 -6.62 11.18 3.58
N GLY A 110 -5.91 10.14 4.04
CA GLY A 110 -5.02 9.34 3.21
C GLY A 110 -5.78 8.53 2.15
N LEU A 111 -6.94 8.00 2.50
CA LEU A 111 -7.85 7.35 1.55
C LEU A 111 -8.42 8.35 0.55
N ALA A 112 -8.72 9.58 1.00
CA ALA A 112 -9.17 10.65 0.13
C ALA A 112 -8.06 11.02 -0.90
N LEU A 113 -6.82 11.18 -0.45
CA LEU A 113 -5.66 11.40 -1.33
C LEU A 113 -5.40 10.22 -2.28
N LEU A 114 -5.57 8.99 -1.79
CA LEU A 114 -5.45 7.77 -2.60
C LEU A 114 -6.52 7.72 -3.70
N ALA A 115 -7.76 8.11 -3.38
CA ALA A 115 -8.85 8.15 -4.34
C ALA A 115 -8.61 9.14 -5.49
N GLY A 116 -7.84 10.21 -5.27
CA GLY A 116 -7.46 11.14 -6.35
C GLY A 116 -6.44 10.55 -7.35
N TYR A 117 -5.63 9.57 -6.93
CA TYR A 117 -4.61 8.92 -7.78
C TYR A 117 -4.42 7.43 -7.45
N PRO A 118 -5.44 6.59 -7.65
CA PRO A 118 -5.46 5.20 -7.16
C PRO A 118 -4.41 4.31 -7.85
N ALA A 119 -4.23 4.49 -9.17
CA ALA A 119 -3.28 3.70 -9.95
C ALA A 119 -1.82 3.91 -9.53
N LYS A 120 -1.47 5.10 -9.02
CA LYS A 120 -0.09 5.46 -8.67
C LYS A 120 0.37 4.90 -7.31
N ALA A 121 -0.56 4.66 -6.40
CA ALA A 121 -0.23 4.19 -5.05
C ALA A 121 -0.40 2.67 -4.89
N LEU A 122 -1.35 2.05 -5.59
CA LEU A 122 -1.59 0.60 -5.47
C LEU A 122 -0.57 -0.26 -6.24
N THR A 123 0.13 0.31 -7.21
CA THR A 123 1.12 -0.42 -8.04
C THR A 123 2.54 -0.37 -7.46
N ASN A 124 2.80 0.47 -6.45
CA ASN A 124 4.13 0.67 -5.90
C ASN A 124 4.33 -0.11 -4.59
N TRP A 125 5.28 -1.05 -4.57
CA TRP A 125 5.64 -1.84 -3.39
C TRP A 125 6.08 -0.98 -2.19
N ILE A 126 6.62 0.22 -2.43
CA ILE A 126 7.04 1.17 -1.39
C ILE A 126 5.82 1.68 -0.60
N PHE A 127 4.66 1.80 -1.24
CA PHE A 127 3.42 2.16 -0.55
C PHE A 127 3.02 1.06 0.45
N ALA A 128 3.10 -0.21 0.05
CA ALA A 128 2.87 -1.34 0.95
C ALA A 128 3.90 -1.39 2.08
N ALA A 129 5.18 -1.15 1.78
CA ALA A 129 6.25 -1.10 2.78
C ALA A 129 6.01 -0.01 3.83
N LYS A 130 5.56 1.19 3.42
CA LYS A 130 5.16 2.26 4.35
C LYS A 130 4.09 1.79 5.33
N PHE A 131 3.02 1.17 4.85
CA PHE A 131 1.95 0.68 5.73
C PHE A 131 2.44 -0.43 6.65
N ALA A 132 3.24 -1.37 6.13
CA ALA A 132 3.84 -2.43 6.95
C ALA A 132 4.67 -1.84 8.10
N CYS A 133 5.51 -0.84 7.82
CA CYS A 133 6.29 -0.16 8.85
C CYS A 133 5.41 0.54 9.89
N LEU A 134 4.40 1.33 9.45
CA LEU A 134 3.54 2.09 10.38
C LEU A 134 2.68 1.16 11.24
N ILE A 135 2.13 0.08 10.67
CA ILE A 135 1.33 -0.91 11.41
C ILE A 135 2.22 -1.64 12.42
N ALA A 136 3.39 -2.11 12.00
CA ALA A 136 4.33 -2.78 12.89
C ALA A 136 4.79 -1.86 14.04
N ALA A 137 5.06 -0.59 13.74
CA ALA A 137 5.41 0.42 14.73
C ALA A 137 4.28 0.66 15.74
N ALA A 138 3.03 0.78 15.27
CA ALA A 138 1.86 0.95 16.14
C ALA A 138 1.65 -0.27 17.05
N LEU A 139 1.74 -1.49 16.51
CA LEU A 139 1.60 -2.73 17.29
C LEU A 139 2.71 -2.86 18.34
N LEU A 140 3.95 -2.53 18.01
CA LEU A 140 5.05 -2.54 18.97
C LEU A 140 4.87 -1.46 20.03
N THR A 141 4.46 -0.25 19.65
CA THR A 141 4.15 0.84 20.60
C THR A 141 3.04 0.42 21.57
N GLY A 142 2.01 -0.29 21.07
CA GLY A 142 0.99 -0.89 21.91
C GLY A 142 1.55 -1.90 22.90
N ARG A 143 2.46 -2.79 22.49
CA ARG A 143 3.14 -3.72 23.41
C ARG A 143 3.98 -2.97 24.46
N VAL A 144 4.70 -1.93 24.04
CA VAL A 144 5.51 -1.08 24.91
C VAL A 144 4.64 -0.39 25.99
N LEU A 145 3.45 0.10 25.63
CA LEU A 145 2.46 0.64 26.58
C LEU A 145 1.97 -0.36 27.63
N HIS A 146 2.09 -1.66 27.35
CA HIS A 146 1.67 -2.76 28.22
C HIS A 146 2.85 -3.48 28.89
N GLY A 147 4.02 -2.82 29.01
CA GLY A 147 5.19 -3.38 29.70
C GLY A 147 6.24 -4.00 28.78
N GLY A 148 6.26 -3.59 27.50
CA GLY A 148 7.27 -4.03 26.54
C GLY A 148 8.70 -3.58 26.90
N SER A 149 9.69 -4.19 26.26
CA SER A 149 11.11 -3.99 26.57
C SER A 149 11.73 -2.82 25.81
N LYS A 150 12.89 -2.32 26.27
CA LYS A 150 13.64 -1.24 25.58
C LYS A 150 13.98 -1.58 24.11
N PRO A 151 14.40 -2.82 23.76
CA PRO A 151 14.58 -3.19 22.35
C PRO A 151 13.32 -3.06 21.50
N GLN A 152 12.14 -3.38 22.05
CA GLN A 152 10.88 -3.21 21.33
C GLN A 152 10.57 -1.73 21.08
N ALA A 153 10.87 -0.86 22.05
CA ALA A 153 10.73 0.59 21.88
C ALA A 153 11.69 1.15 20.83
N ALA A 154 12.95 0.68 20.80
CA ALA A 154 13.92 1.06 19.78
C ALA A 154 13.49 0.60 18.38
N LEU A 155 13.02 -0.64 18.25
CA LEU A 155 12.51 -1.16 16.98
C LEU A 155 11.26 -0.40 16.51
N ALA A 156 10.33 -0.08 17.42
CA ALA A 156 9.17 0.72 17.10
C ALA A 156 9.56 2.11 16.58
N LEU A 157 10.55 2.76 17.19
CA LEU A 157 11.08 4.05 16.72
C LEU A 157 11.67 3.95 15.32
N ALA A 158 12.51 2.93 15.08
CA ALA A 158 13.08 2.71 13.76
C ALA A 158 11.99 2.50 12.70
N LEU A 159 10.91 1.78 13.03
CA LEU A 159 9.79 1.55 12.12
C LEU A 159 8.92 2.79 11.90
N TRP A 160 8.70 3.62 12.93
CA TRP A 160 8.02 4.91 12.76
C TRP A 160 8.78 5.82 11.80
N LEU A 161 10.10 5.95 12.00
CA LEU A 161 10.97 6.74 11.13
C LEU A 161 11.05 6.14 9.72
N GLY A 162 11.15 4.82 9.61
CA GLY A 162 11.15 4.09 8.35
C GLY A 162 9.86 4.30 7.55
N GLY A 163 8.70 4.25 8.20
CA GLY A 163 7.40 4.51 7.56
C GLY A 163 7.25 5.94 7.05
N VAL A 164 7.73 6.93 7.81
CA VAL A 164 7.76 8.34 7.36
C VAL A 164 8.77 8.53 6.21
N GLY A 165 9.96 7.95 6.34
CA GLY A 165 11.00 7.98 5.31
C GLY A 165 10.55 7.33 4.00
N ALA A 166 9.84 6.21 4.05
CA ALA A 166 9.23 5.57 2.90
C ALA A 166 8.25 6.52 2.17
N GLY A 167 7.52 7.35 2.92
CA GLY A 167 6.68 8.41 2.34
C GLY A 167 7.46 9.44 1.51
N LYS A 168 8.66 9.82 1.94
CA LYS A 168 9.57 10.68 1.16
C LYS A 168 10.18 9.93 -0.02
N LEU A 169 10.55 8.66 0.15
CA LEU A 169 11.10 7.83 -0.93
C LEU A 169 10.11 7.65 -2.09
N LEU A 170 8.81 7.59 -1.81
CA LEU A 170 7.79 7.59 -2.87
C LEU A 170 7.97 8.77 -3.84
N LEU A 171 8.30 9.97 -3.36
CA LEU A 171 8.54 11.15 -4.22
C LEU A 171 9.74 10.95 -5.15
N TYR A 172 10.76 10.23 -4.71
CA TYR A 172 11.97 9.98 -5.51
C TYR A 172 11.78 8.83 -6.50
N THR A 173 10.90 7.86 -6.22
CA THR A 173 10.57 6.79 -7.18
C THR A 173 9.66 7.28 -8.31
N TYR A 174 9.06 8.46 -8.19
CA TYR A 174 8.25 9.07 -9.24
C TYR A 174 9.04 9.59 -10.46
N SER A 175 10.36 9.80 -10.35
CA SER A 175 11.17 10.33 -11.47
C SER A 175 11.50 9.30 -12.55
N MET A 176 11.32 8.00 -12.30
CA MET A 176 11.57 6.94 -13.29
C MET A 176 10.42 6.76 -14.31
N LEU A 177 9.36 7.58 -14.22
CA LEU A 177 8.12 7.44 -15.01
C LEU A 177 7.59 8.77 -15.58
N THR A 178 8.38 9.83 -15.63
CA THR A 178 8.04 10.95 -16.52
C THR A 178 8.39 10.57 -17.94
N THR A 179 7.37 10.19 -18.70
CA THR A 179 7.37 10.02 -20.17
C THR A 179 7.74 11.30 -20.96
N ALA A 180 8.22 12.35 -20.29
CA ALA A 180 8.77 13.55 -20.92
C ALA A 180 10.15 13.31 -21.57
N GLU A 181 10.82 12.20 -21.27
CA GLU A 181 12.08 11.80 -21.93
C GLU A 181 11.89 10.77 -23.06
N VAL A 182 10.66 10.34 -23.35
CA VAL A 182 10.35 9.29 -24.36
C VAL A 182 9.71 9.87 -25.63
N LEU A 183 9.67 11.19 -25.78
CA LEU A 183 9.29 11.83 -27.05
C LEU A 183 10.38 12.85 -27.45
N PRO A 184 11.12 12.61 -28.55
CA PRO A 184 11.81 13.68 -29.27
C PRO A 184 10.81 14.63 -29.96
#